data_AF-A0A841H7E7-F1
#
_entry.id   AF-A0A841H7E7-F1
#
_cell.length_a   1.000
_cell.length_b   1.000
_cell.length_c   1.000
_cell.angle_alpha   90.00
_cell.angle_beta   90.00
_cell.angle_gamma   90.00
#
_symmetry.space_group_name_H-M   'P 1'
#
loop_
_entity.id
_entity.type
_entity.pdbx_description
1 polymer ?
#
loop_
_entity_poly.entity_id
_entity_poly.type
_entity_poly.pdbx_seq_one_letter_code
_entity_poly.pdbx_strand_id
1 'polypeptide(L)'
;MTGTLRPYGTLFRETTPGVSAAASTLASSLGRTFWHLRNTETFWRDDLTAEFRRLAAEWKRDTADESSVARMAMHPAYQRIIGMGPAALPLILAELEEEYDQWFWALKSITGEDPVLPEDRGYVDRMARSWARWARQNGIVPRSWRGSR
;
A
#
# COMPACT_ATOMS: atom_id res chain seq x y z
N MET A 1 53.93 -24.93 -46.97
CA MET A 1 52.79 -24.14 -46.43
C MET A 1 52.10 -25.02 -45.39
N THR A 2 52.55 -25.02 -44.13
CA THR A 2 52.05 -24.18 -43.01
C THR A 2 50.54 -24.40 -42.78
N GLY A 3 50.06 -24.88 -41.62
CA GLY A 3 50.70 -25.10 -40.34
C GLY A 3 49.76 -25.80 -39.33
N THR A 4 50.39 -26.33 -38.29
CA THR A 4 49.84 -26.96 -37.09
C THR A 4 49.28 -25.92 -36.10
N LEU A 5 48.48 -26.41 -35.15
CA LEU A 5 48.17 -25.88 -33.79
C LEU A 5 46.86 -25.09 -33.59
N ARG A 6 46.07 -25.59 -32.61
CA ARG A 6 44.93 -24.92 -31.95
C ARG A 6 45.37 -23.58 -31.31
N PRO A 7 44.45 -22.65 -31.02
CA PRO A 7 43.97 -22.56 -29.64
C PRO A 7 42.51 -22.11 -29.43
N TYR A 8 42.01 -22.46 -28.24
CA TYR A 8 41.08 -21.71 -27.38
C TYR A 8 39.87 -20.95 -27.96
N GLY A 9 38.69 -21.34 -27.48
CA GLY A 9 37.46 -20.58 -27.56
C GLY A 9 36.43 -21.04 -26.52
N THR A 10 36.89 -21.29 -25.29
CA THR A 10 36.00 -21.32 -24.13
C THR A 10 35.47 -19.90 -23.94
N LEU A 11 34.23 -19.63 -24.30
CA LEU A 11 33.54 -18.39 -23.93
C LEU A 11 32.24 -18.78 -23.23
N PHE A 12 32.36 -18.94 -21.92
CA PHE A 12 32.01 -17.92 -20.93
C PHE A 12 30.53 -18.00 -20.60
N ARG A 13 30.24 -18.90 -19.66
CA ARG A 13 29.11 -18.75 -18.75
C ARG A 13 29.31 -17.38 -18.09
N GLU A 14 28.54 -16.38 -18.48
CA GLU A 14 28.42 -15.16 -17.69
C GLU A 14 27.70 -15.54 -16.39
N THR A 15 28.46 -16.08 -15.45
CA THR A 15 28.13 -15.93 -14.04
C THR A 15 28.27 -14.44 -13.75
N THR A 16 27.15 -13.74 -13.67
CA THR A 16 27.08 -12.42 -13.04
C THR A 16 27.90 -12.47 -11.75
N PRO A 17 28.96 -11.65 -11.61
CA PRO A 17 29.77 -11.65 -10.41
C PRO A 17 28.88 -11.35 -9.21
N GLY A 18 28.81 -12.28 -8.25
CA GLY A 18 28.09 -12.12 -6.99
C GLY A 18 26.96 -13.12 -6.72
N VAL A 19 26.53 -13.92 -7.70
CA VAL A 19 25.52 -14.95 -7.47
C VAL A 19 26.19 -16.32 -7.42
N SER A 20 26.32 -16.88 -6.21
CA SER A 20 26.83 -18.25 -6.01
C SER A 20 26.05 -19.28 -6.83
N ALA A 21 26.72 -20.33 -7.32
CA ALA A 21 26.07 -21.45 -8.00
C ALA A 21 24.92 -22.07 -7.18
N ALA A 22 24.98 -21.96 -5.85
CA ALA A 22 23.89 -22.32 -4.94
C ALA A 22 22.63 -21.45 -5.16
N ALA A 23 22.78 -20.14 -5.39
CA ALA A 23 21.66 -19.23 -5.60
C ALA A 23 20.96 -19.44 -6.97
N SER A 24 21.71 -19.81 -8.02
CA SER A 24 21.12 -20.17 -9.32
C SER A 24 20.35 -21.51 -9.26
N THR A 25 20.82 -22.43 -8.42
CA THR A 25 20.18 -23.75 -8.21
C THR A 25 18.91 -23.62 -7.36
N LEU A 26 18.92 -22.74 -6.35
CA LEU A 26 17.72 -22.42 -5.55
C LEU A 26 16.66 -21.66 -6.38
N ALA A 27 17.06 -20.75 -7.27
CA ALA A 27 16.14 -20.03 -8.14
C ALA A 27 15.38 -20.93 -9.13
N SER A 28 16.04 -21.99 -9.63
CA SER A 28 15.43 -22.95 -10.57
C SER A 28 14.54 -23.99 -9.89
N SER A 29 14.80 -24.30 -8.60
CA SER A 29 14.01 -25.22 -7.77
C SER A 29 12.77 -24.57 -7.14
N LEU A 30 12.80 -23.26 -6.93
CA LEU A 30 11.68 -22.52 -6.34
C LEU A 30 10.65 -22.03 -7.35
N GLY A 31 10.65 -22.54 -8.59
CA GLY A 31 9.70 -22.13 -9.63
C GLY A 31 8.22 -22.38 -9.32
N ARG A 32 7.86 -23.08 -8.23
CA ARG A 32 6.47 -23.23 -7.75
C ARG A 32 6.23 -22.55 -6.41
N THR A 33 7.17 -22.65 -5.47
CA THR A 33 7.06 -22.02 -4.15
C THR A 33 7.19 -20.49 -4.23
N PHE A 34 7.96 -19.96 -5.19
CA PHE A 34 8.12 -18.52 -5.40
C PHE A 34 6.86 -17.89 -6.01
N TRP A 35 6.07 -18.62 -6.82
CA TRP A 35 4.73 -18.17 -7.23
C TRP A 35 3.81 -18.01 -6.04
N HIS A 36 3.82 -18.95 -5.10
CA HIS A 36 2.96 -18.83 -3.91
C HIS A 36 3.40 -17.70 -2.99
N LEU A 37 4.70 -17.48 -2.78
CA LEU A 37 5.21 -16.37 -1.96
C LEU A 37 4.99 -14.99 -2.60
N ARG A 38 4.98 -14.89 -3.94
CA ARG A 38 4.69 -13.63 -4.65
C ARG A 38 3.19 -13.42 -4.89
N ASN A 39 2.39 -14.48 -4.97
CA ASN A 39 0.93 -14.41 -5.15
C ASN A 39 0.19 -14.18 -3.83
N THR A 40 0.69 -14.67 -2.69
CA THR A 40 0.08 -14.41 -1.38
C THR A 40 -0.02 -12.92 -1.12
N GLU A 41 1.07 -12.18 -1.34
CA GLU A 41 1.14 -10.73 -1.17
C GLU A 41 0.10 -9.94 -1.98
N THR A 42 -0.28 -10.43 -3.16
CA THR A 42 -1.29 -9.78 -4.00
C THR A 42 -2.69 -10.19 -3.55
N PHE A 43 -2.90 -11.48 -3.28
CA PHE A 43 -4.17 -12.02 -2.81
C PHE A 43 -4.62 -11.40 -1.47
N TRP A 44 -3.72 -11.29 -0.48
CA TRP A 44 -4.00 -10.65 0.80
C TRP A 44 -4.35 -9.17 0.65
N ARG A 45 -3.75 -8.47 -0.32
CA ARG A 45 -4.06 -7.06 -0.60
C ARG A 45 -5.43 -6.89 -1.24
N ASP A 46 -5.81 -7.78 -2.15
CA ASP A 46 -7.12 -7.73 -2.80
C ASP A 46 -8.23 -8.05 -1.79
N ASP A 47 -8.01 -9.04 -0.92
CA ASP A 47 -8.93 -9.40 0.18
C ASP A 47 -9.07 -8.25 1.19
N LEU A 48 -7.96 -7.63 1.59
CA LEU A 48 -7.95 -6.47 2.48
C LEU A 48 -8.67 -5.27 1.86
N THR A 49 -8.50 -5.03 0.55
CA THR A 49 -9.20 -3.97 -0.18
C THR A 49 -10.70 -4.24 -0.25
N ALA A 50 -11.09 -5.49 -0.49
CA ALA A 50 -12.50 -5.89 -0.52
C ALA A 50 -13.16 -5.71 0.85
N GLU A 51 -12.49 -6.14 1.92
CA GLU A 51 -12.99 -5.97 3.29
C GLU A 51 -13.08 -4.50 3.68
N PHE A 52 -12.06 -3.70 3.38
CA PHE A 52 -12.10 -2.24 3.61
C PHE A 52 -13.30 -1.61 2.91
N ARG A 53 -13.51 -1.89 1.62
CA ARG A 53 -14.63 -1.32 0.85
C ARG A 53 -15.98 -1.75 1.41
N ARG A 54 -16.12 -3.02 1.81
CA ARG A 54 -17.32 -3.54 2.44
C ARG A 54 -17.63 -2.80 3.75
N LEU A 55 -16.63 -2.64 4.62
CA LEU A 55 -16.75 -1.92 5.88
C LEU A 55 -17.03 -0.42 5.68
N ALA A 56 -16.37 0.22 4.71
CA ALA A 56 -16.57 1.62 4.40
C ALA A 56 -17.99 1.88 3.89
N ALA A 57 -18.50 1.03 2.98
CA ALA A 57 -19.87 1.12 2.49
C ALA A 57 -20.90 0.87 3.61
N GLU A 58 -20.65 -0.12 4.48
CA GLU A 58 -21.46 -0.40 5.67
C GLU A 58 -21.54 0.83 6.57
N TRP A 59 -20.39 1.41 6.91
CA TRP A 59 -20.29 2.61 7.73
C TRP A 59 -21.03 3.81 7.11
N LYS A 60 -20.73 4.16 5.85
CA LYS A 60 -21.38 5.29 5.16
C LYS A 60 -22.90 5.17 5.14
N ARG A 61 -23.41 3.97 4.85
CA ARG A 61 -24.85 3.68 4.86
C ARG A 61 -25.47 3.87 6.23
N ASP A 62 -24.82 3.35 7.28
CA ASP A 62 -25.38 3.34 8.64
C ASP A 62 -25.21 4.69 9.37
N THR A 63 -24.31 5.55 8.90
CA THR A 63 -24.04 6.87 9.50
C THR A 63 -24.49 8.05 8.64
N ALA A 64 -25.18 7.83 7.52
CA ALA A 64 -25.58 8.89 6.58
C ALA A 64 -26.40 10.02 7.26
N ASP A 65 -27.27 9.65 8.21
CA ASP A 65 -28.13 10.58 8.96
C ASP A 65 -27.68 10.76 10.42
N GLU A 66 -26.48 10.27 10.78
CA GLU A 66 -25.96 10.37 12.15
C GLU A 66 -25.23 11.70 12.37
N SER A 67 -25.73 12.51 13.30
CA SER A 67 -25.13 13.81 13.64
C SER A 67 -24.10 13.74 14.76
N SER A 68 -24.02 12.62 15.48
CA SER A 68 -23.05 12.43 16.55
C SER A 68 -21.74 11.84 16.02
N VAL A 69 -20.72 12.68 15.92
CA VAL A 69 -19.34 12.27 15.59
C VAL A 69 -18.87 11.12 16.49
N ALA A 70 -19.22 11.13 17.78
CA ALA A 70 -18.87 10.05 18.71
C ALA A 70 -19.54 8.71 18.34
N ARG A 71 -20.80 8.71 17.87
CA ARG A 71 -21.48 7.49 17.42
C ARG A 71 -20.92 6.99 16.09
N MET A 72 -20.64 7.90 15.15
CA MET A 72 -19.97 7.57 13.89
C MET A 72 -18.61 6.93 14.14
N ALA A 73 -17.83 7.50 15.05
CA ALA A 73 -16.53 7.01 15.47
C ALA A 73 -16.61 5.61 16.12
N MET A 74 -17.60 5.38 16.98
CA MET A 74 -17.80 4.09 17.66
C MET A 74 -18.49 3.03 16.79
N HIS A 75 -18.85 3.34 15.54
CA HIS A 75 -19.48 2.38 14.66
C HIS A 75 -18.59 1.14 14.45
N PRO A 76 -19.11 -0.10 14.58
CA PRO A 76 -18.30 -1.31 14.51
C PRO A 76 -17.47 -1.43 13.21
N ALA A 77 -18.05 -1.05 12.07
CA ALA A 77 -17.33 -1.09 10.80
C ALA A 77 -16.14 -0.10 10.77
N TYR A 78 -16.31 1.08 11.35
CA TYR A 78 -15.26 2.10 11.43
C TYR A 78 -14.13 1.67 12.39
N GLN A 79 -14.50 1.10 13.54
CA GLN A 79 -13.54 0.52 14.47
C GLN A 79 -12.75 -0.63 13.85
N ARG A 80 -13.39 -1.47 13.02
CA ARG A 80 -12.69 -2.51 12.24
C ARG A 80 -11.71 -1.90 11.25
N ILE A 81 -12.09 -0.84 10.52
CA ILE A 81 -11.18 -0.11 9.62
C ILE A 81 -9.95 0.41 10.38
N ILE A 82 -10.14 1.04 11.56
CA ILE A 82 -9.01 1.45 12.40
C ILE A 82 -8.16 0.22 12.80
N GLY A 83 -8.81 -0.88 13.19
CA GLY A 83 -8.15 -2.13 13.57
C GLY A 83 -7.35 -2.81 12.44
N MET A 84 -7.60 -2.48 11.17
CA MET A 84 -6.77 -2.91 10.04
C MET A 84 -5.38 -2.25 10.06
N GLY A 85 -5.22 -1.14 10.78
CA GLY A 85 -3.94 -0.49 11.04
C GLY A 85 -3.26 0.05 9.78
N PRO A 86 -1.91 0.00 9.69
CA PRO A 86 -1.16 0.59 8.59
C PRO A 86 -1.55 0.11 7.19
N ALA A 87 -2.08 -1.11 7.08
CA ALA A 87 -2.51 -1.68 5.80
C ALA A 87 -3.73 -0.96 5.20
N ALA A 88 -4.55 -0.30 6.02
CA ALA A 88 -5.68 0.50 5.56
C ALA A 88 -5.28 1.92 5.13
N LEU A 89 -4.10 2.43 5.49
CA LEU A 89 -3.70 3.81 5.18
C LEU A 89 -3.79 4.16 3.69
N PRO A 90 -3.26 3.35 2.74
CA PRO A 90 -3.38 3.67 1.33
C PRO A 90 -4.83 3.70 0.82
N LEU A 91 -5.74 2.98 1.49
CA LEU A 91 -7.16 2.90 1.13
C LEU A 91 -7.93 4.10 1.70
N ILE A 92 -7.71 4.43 2.97
CA ILE A 92 -8.29 5.63 3.62
C ILE A 92 -7.84 6.91 2.91
N LEU A 93 -6.56 6.99 2.53
CA LEU A 93 -6.03 8.12 1.77
C LEU A 93 -6.62 8.21 0.36
N ALA A 94 -7.03 7.09 -0.24
CA ALA A 94 -7.74 7.12 -1.52
C ALA A 94 -9.18 7.66 -1.34
N GLU A 95 -9.88 7.24 -0.29
CA GLU A 95 -11.23 7.73 0.03
C GLU A 95 -11.26 9.24 0.33
N LEU A 96 -10.17 9.80 0.86
CA LEU A 96 -10.03 11.24 1.05
C LEU A 96 -10.15 12.06 -0.25
N GLU A 97 -10.05 11.47 -1.44
CA GLU A 97 -10.35 12.18 -2.69
C GLU A 97 -11.86 12.28 -2.97
N GLU A 98 -12.66 11.36 -2.43
CA GLU A 98 -14.09 11.26 -2.71
C GLU A 98 -14.93 11.92 -1.61
N GLU A 99 -14.66 11.63 -0.35
CA GLU A 99 -15.42 12.14 0.80
C GLU A 99 -14.49 12.39 1.99
N TYR A 100 -14.62 13.57 2.61
CA TYR A 100 -13.62 14.04 3.55
C TYR A 100 -13.96 13.85 5.03
N ASP A 101 -15.23 13.62 5.37
CA ASP A 101 -15.76 14.14 6.63
C ASP A 101 -15.34 13.40 7.90
N GLN A 102 -14.86 12.15 7.82
CA GLN A 102 -14.42 11.42 9.03
C GLN A 102 -13.10 10.67 8.89
N TRP A 103 -12.50 10.57 7.70
CA TRP A 103 -11.27 9.80 7.52
C TRP A 103 -10.06 10.39 8.26
N PHE A 104 -10.06 11.68 8.56
CA PHE A 104 -9.02 12.31 9.36
C PHE A 104 -8.89 11.70 10.76
N TRP A 105 -9.99 11.24 11.38
CA TRP A 105 -9.92 10.60 12.68
C TRP A 105 -9.27 9.22 12.59
N ALA A 106 -9.67 8.38 11.64
CA ALA A 106 -9.03 7.10 11.38
C ALA A 106 -7.53 7.25 11.07
N LEU A 107 -7.15 8.24 10.25
CA LEU A 107 -5.75 8.52 9.96
C LEU A 107 -4.96 8.83 11.23
N LYS A 108 -5.44 9.76 12.07
CA LYS A 108 -4.80 10.07 13.36
C LYS A 108 -4.71 8.85 14.28
N SER A 109 -5.78 8.06 14.37
CA SER A 109 -5.82 6.87 15.22
C SER A 109 -4.83 5.79 14.78
N ILE A 110 -4.63 5.62 13.47
CA ILE A 110 -3.71 4.61 12.93
C ILE A 110 -2.26 5.10 12.98
N THR A 111 -2.00 6.36 12.66
CA THR A 111 -0.63 6.89 12.53
C THR A 111 -0.08 7.45 13.84
N GLY A 112 -0.93 7.90 14.76
CA GLY A 112 -0.54 8.68 15.92
C GLY A 112 -0.10 10.11 15.60
N GLU A 113 -0.27 10.55 14.35
CA GLU A 113 0.24 11.83 13.83
C GLU A 113 -0.92 12.78 13.47
N ASP A 114 -0.66 14.09 13.52
CA ASP A 114 -1.58 15.13 13.03
C ASP A 114 -0.82 16.18 12.20
N PRO A 115 -0.68 16.01 10.88
CA PRO A 115 0.04 16.94 10.02
C PRO A 115 -0.74 18.23 9.72
N VAL A 116 -1.97 18.37 10.23
CA VAL A 116 -2.83 19.53 9.98
C VAL A 116 -2.44 20.68 10.90
N LEU A 117 -2.05 21.81 10.31
CA LEU A 117 -1.76 23.03 11.06
C LEU A 117 -3.03 23.56 11.75
N PRO A 118 -2.92 24.19 12.94
CA PRO A 118 -4.08 24.73 13.65
C PRO A 118 -4.95 25.69 12.81
N GLU A 119 -4.31 26.48 11.94
CA GLU A 119 -4.93 27.43 11.02
C GLU A 119 -5.66 26.80 9.83
N ASP A 120 -5.35 25.55 9.50
CA ASP A 120 -6.02 24.80 8.44
C ASP A 120 -7.21 23.97 8.95
N ARG A 121 -7.43 23.93 10.26
CA ARG A 121 -8.54 23.18 10.87
C ARG A 121 -9.89 23.78 10.44
N GLY A 122 -10.79 22.90 9.98
CA GLY A 122 -12.09 23.30 9.42
C GLY A 122 -12.03 23.60 7.92
N TYR A 123 -10.85 23.76 7.32
CA TYR A 123 -10.67 23.85 5.88
C TYR A 123 -10.34 22.48 5.31
N VAL A 124 -11.39 21.70 5.05
CA VAL A 124 -11.32 20.30 4.62
C VAL A 124 -10.30 20.04 3.51
N ASP A 125 -10.29 20.86 2.45
CA ASP A 125 -9.33 20.73 1.35
C ASP A 125 -7.87 20.92 1.80
N ARG A 126 -7.63 21.84 2.73
CA ARG A 126 -6.28 22.09 3.27
C ARG A 126 -5.83 20.94 4.14
N MET A 127 -6.74 20.42 4.98
CA MET A 127 -6.50 19.24 5.80
C MET A 127 -6.16 18.02 4.95
N ALA A 128 -6.93 17.77 3.88
CA ALA A 128 -6.68 16.70 2.92
C ALA A 128 -5.31 16.86 2.24
N ARG A 129 -4.93 18.07 1.84
CA ARG A 129 -3.59 18.35 1.27
C ARG A 129 -2.46 18.09 2.28
N SER A 130 -2.65 18.40 3.55
CA SER A 130 -1.66 18.11 4.59
C SER A 130 -1.46 16.61 4.78
N TRP A 131 -2.54 15.84 4.81
CA TRP A 131 -2.48 14.38 4.82
C TRP A 131 -1.86 13.79 3.54
N ALA A 132 -2.18 14.34 2.36
CA ALA A 132 -1.58 13.91 1.11
C ALA A 132 -0.08 14.19 1.06
N ARG A 133 0.38 15.32 1.62
CA ARG A 133 1.80 15.64 1.75
C ARG A 133 2.50 14.68 2.71
N TRP A 134 1.91 14.45 3.88
CA TRP A 134 2.41 13.48 4.86
C TRP A 134 2.53 12.07 4.26
N ALA A 135 1.52 11.62 3.52
CA ALA A 135 1.52 10.31 2.88
C ALA A 135 2.66 10.17 1.86
N ARG A 136 2.88 11.19 1.01
CA ARG A 136 4.01 11.21 0.06
C ARG A 136 5.36 11.19 0.76
N GLN A 137 5.53 11.93 1.85
CA GLN A 137 6.75 11.94 2.65
C GLN A 137 7.05 10.56 3.27
N ASN A 138 6.01 9.81 3.61
CA ASN A 138 6.12 8.46 4.17
C ASN A 138 6.11 7.34 3.11
N GLY A 139 6.16 7.67 1.82
CA GLY A 139 6.13 6.68 0.74
C GLY A 139 4.78 5.96 0.55
N ILE A 140 3.72 6.46 1.18
CA ILE A 140 2.37 5.92 1.09
C ILE A 140 1.65 6.64 -0.04
N VAL A 141 1.64 6.01 -1.22
CA VAL A 141 0.98 6.58 -2.40
C VAL A 141 -0.17 5.67 -2.83
N PRO A 142 -1.43 6.06 -2.59
CA PRO A 142 -2.60 5.42 -3.16
C PRO A 142 -2.47 5.17 -4.65
N ARG A 143 -3.09 4.10 -5.15
CA ARG A 143 -3.05 3.78 -6.58
C ARG A 143 -3.69 4.87 -7.44
N SER A 144 -4.75 5.53 -6.95
CA SER A 144 -5.43 6.62 -7.66
C SER A 144 -4.51 7.82 -7.91
N TRP A 145 -3.58 8.12 -7.00
CA TRP A 145 -2.71 9.29 -7.08
C TRP A 145 -1.60 9.20 -8.13
N ARG A 146 -1.39 8.04 -8.77
CA ARG A 146 -0.28 7.85 -9.73
C ARG A 146 -0.55 8.45 -11.11
N GLY A 147 -1.79 8.91 -11.38
CA GLY A 147 -2.22 9.41 -12.70
C GLY A 147 -2.48 10.93 -12.79
N SER A 148 -2.57 11.63 -11.66
CA SER A 148 -2.90 13.06 -11.63
C SER A 148 -1.63 13.91 -11.79
N ARG A 149 -1.28 14.26 -13.04
CA ARG A 149 -0.30 15.31 -13.36
C ARG A 149 -1.01 16.54 -13.89
#